data_AF-A0A3B4UTH6-F1
#
_entry.id   AF-A0A3B4UTH6-F1
#
_cell.length_a   1.000
_cell.length_b   1.000
_cell.length_c   1.000
_cell.angle_alpha   90.00
_cell.angle_beta   90.00
_cell.angle_gamma   90.00
#
_symmetry.space_group_name_H-M   'P 1'
#
loop_
_entity.id
_entity.type
_entity.pdbx_description
1 polymer ?
#
loop_
_entity_poly.entity_id
_entity_poly.type
_entity_poly.pdbx_seq_one_letter_code
_entity_poly.pdbx_strand_id
1 'polypeptide(L)'
;DPGSLFDLFVLVGRISSHSSHSSISVGFGLGSSGALRRALVCSEAFSVFLHKHCPVVAERFSPTPWCWGGRFQTLVCAVLKSRPPVAYRNELIRTDDGGQISLDWVDNQASAAYPKSSTRPTILILPGLTGNSKQSYVLHAISQATRRGYSMLLLNYLGRKRTESGMVAGFTISVPWDAQKSSDSMEEPLNWLLFNKYLTSGLCRAVTRHRKILEKVVDVDYVLKAQTIREFDERFTTLLFGYKSCTDYYRDASPDKKLPNTAVPILCLNAADDPFSPQNAFPLTIVRSLPNVALLLTAHGGHIAFLQGLFPRGESYMERLFGQFVQAVFEHPSDINKACGIEEEQRS
;
A
#
# COMPACT_ATOMS: atom_id res chain seq x y z
N ASP A 1 12.39 8.88 14.11
CA ASP A 1 11.14 9.58 14.45
C ASP A 1 10.02 8.56 14.56
N PRO A 2 9.34 8.40 15.71
CA PRO A 2 8.27 7.41 15.90
C PRO A 2 6.94 7.72 15.20
N GLY A 3 6.86 8.77 14.37
CA GLY A 3 5.61 9.31 13.83
C GLY A 3 5.22 8.88 12.41
N SER A 4 5.88 7.87 11.85
CA SER A 4 5.77 7.54 10.42
C SER A 4 5.40 6.06 10.23
N LEU A 5 4.11 5.77 10.20
CA LEU A 5 3.57 4.42 10.08
C LEU A 5 2.38 4.41 9.14
N PHE A 6 2.50 4.80 7.86
CA PHE A 6 1.39 4.60 6.93
C PHE A 6 1.82 4.18 5.54
N ASP A 7 1.04 3.24 5.01
CA ASP A 7 0.88 2.69 3.67
C ASP A 7 2.14 2.41 2.85
N LEU A 8 2.14 1.23 2.23
CA LEU A 8 3.02 0.91 1.12
C LEU A 8 2.13 0.60 -0.09
N PHE A 9 2.02 1.55 -0.99
CA PHE A 9 1.54 1.27 -2.34
C PHE A 9 2.77 0.97 -3.19
N VAL A 10 2.90 -0.26 -3.64
CA VAL A 10 3.94 -0.65 -4.61
C VAL A 10 3.31 -0.84 -5.97
N LEU A 11 3.42 0.17 -6.79
CA LEU A 11 3.01 0.18 -8.18
C LEU A 11 4.14 -0.42 -9.05
N VAL A 12 3.82 -1.32 -9.97
CA VAL A 12 4.78 -2.03 -10.82
C VAL A 12 4.51 -1.64 -12.29
N GLY A 13 5.51 -1.12 -13.00
CA GLY A 13 5.25 -0.46 -14.30
C GLY A 13 6.16 -0.81 -15.49
N ARG A 14 5.58 -0.67 -16.69
CA ARG A 14 6.16 -0.60 -18.05
C ARG A 14 5.13 0.11 -18.97
N ILE A 15 5.55 1.10 -19.76
CA ILE A 15 4.62 2.09 -20.38
C ILE A 15 3.91 1.60 -21.67
N SER A 16 2.55 1.50 -21.70
CA SER A 16 1.58 1.70 -22.85
C SER A 16 0.17 1.03 -22.66
N SER A 17 -0.85 1.30 -23.52
CA SER A 17 -2.32 1.47 -23.29
C SER A 17 -3.40 0.47 -23.86
N HIS A 18 -4.57 0.35 -23.14
CA HIS A 18 -6.03 0.03 -23.47
C HIS A 18 -6.49 -1.23 -24.29
N SER A 19 -7.68 -1.90 -24.16
CA SER A 19 -8.80 -2.06 -23.18
C SER A 19 -9.84 -3.19 -23.54
N SER A 20 -10.61 -3.70 -22.52
CA SER A 20 -11.95 -4.40 -22.50
C SER A 20 -11.96 -5.95 -22.65
N HIS A 21 -12.97 -6.80 -22.29
CA HIS A 21 -13.88 -7.00 -21.12
C HIS A 21 -14.36 -8.50 -21.08
N SER A 22 -14.60 -9.16 -19.91
CA SER A 22 -15.72 -10.14 -19.62
C SER A 22 -15.58 -11.00 -18.31
N SER A 23 -16.64 -11.76 -17.99
CA SER A 23 -17.30 -12.18 -16.71
C SER A 23 -16.70 -13.31 -15.80
N ILE A 24 -17.22 -13.45 -14.55
CA ILE A 24 -16.67 -14.23 -13.39
C ILE A 24 -17.73 -15.13 -12.69
N SER A 25 -17.32 -16.26 -12.07
CA SER A 25 -18.13 -17.14 -11.17
C SER A 25 -17.46 -17.41 -9.79
N VAL A 26 -18.16 -18.10 -8.87
CA VAL A 26 -18.03 -18.02 -7.38
C VAL A 26 -17.58 -19.34 -6.71
N GLY A 27 -16.78 -19.23 -5.63
CA GLY A 27 -16.60 -20.29 -4.60
C GLY A 27 -16.49 -19.72 -3.17
N PHE A 28 -17.33 -20.20 -2.24
CA PHE A 28 -17.33 -19.82 -0.81
C PHE A 28 -17.20 -21.05 0.08
N GLY A 29 -16.48 -20.93 1.20
CA GLY A 29 -16.50 -21.88 2.31
C GLY A 29 -16.49 -21.16 3.66
N LEU A 30 -17.65 -21.09 4.33
CA LEU A 30 -17.81 -20.61 5.70
C LEU A 30 -17.58 -21.77 6.68
N GLY A 31 -16.61 -21.65 7.59
CA GLY A 31 -16.36 -22.60 8.67
C GLY A 31 -16.97 -22.15 10.00
N SER A 32 -17.46 -23.10 10.78
CA SER A 32 -18.30 -23.01 11.99
C SER A 32 -17.71 -22.38 13.26
N SER A 33 -16.72 -21.50 13.16
CA SER A 33 -16.19 -20.75 14.30
C SER A 33 -15.90 -19.33 13.80
N GLY A 34 -16.49 -18.31 14.42
CA GLY A 34 -16.50 -16.91 13.97
C GLY A 34 -15.15 -16.19 13.80
N ALA A 35 -14.04 -16.91 13.65
CA ALA A 35 -12.77 -16.41 13.17
C ALA A 35 -12.73 -16.44 11.63
N LEU A 36 -12.42 -15.30 11.00
CA LEU A 36 -12.23 -15.20 9.56
C LEU A 36 -11.14 -16.20 9.13
N ARG A 37 -11.55 -17.30 8.46
CA ARG A 37 -10.63 -18.15 7.71
C ARG A 37 -10.09 -17.33 6.54
N ARG A 38 -8.81 -17.56 6.18
CA ARG A 38 -8.15 -16.88 5.06
C ARG A 38 -9.08 -16.80 3.86
N ALA A 39 -9.11 -15.64 3.24
CA ALA A 39 -9.90 -15.44 2.04
C ALA A 39 -9.00 -14.73 1.04
N LEU A 40 -8.67 -15.44 -0.05
CA LEU A 40 -8.32 -14.79 -1.29
C LEU A 40 -9.65 -14.43 -1.97
N VAL A 41 -9.88 -13.14 -2.15
CA VAL A 41 -11.08 -12.60 -2.78
C VAL A 41 -10.67 -12.00 -4.11
N CYS A 42 -10.99 -12.67 -5.21
CA CYS A 42 -10.68 -12.24 -6.57
C CYS A 42 -11.55 -13.01 -7.57
N SER A 43 -11.37 -12.73 -8.86
CA SER A 43 -11.92 -13.56 -9.93
C SER A 43 -11.31 -14.96 -9.93
N GLU A 44 -12.03 -15.96 -10.44
CA GLU A 44 -11.55 -17.34 -10.57
C GLU A 44 -10.28 -17.42 -11.42
N ALA A 45 -10.27 -16.74 -12.57
CA ALA A 45 -9.11 -16.73 -13.46
C ALA A 45 -7.87 -16.12 -12.78
N PHE A 46 -8.03 -15.02 -12.04
CA PHE A 46 -6.92 -14.41 -11.31
C PHE A 46 -6.47 -15.27 -10.12
N SER A 47 -7.40 -15.97 -9.46
CA SER A 47 -7.09 -16.93 -8.39
C SER A 47 -6.19 -18.05 -8.90
N VAL A 48 -6.53 -18.67 -10.04
CA VAL A 48 -5.74 -19.73 -10.67
C VAL A 48 -4.33 -19.24 -11.01
N PHE A 49 -4.20 -18.03 -11.57
CA PHE A 49 -2.91 -17.41 -11.84
C PHE A 49 -2.07 -17.24 -10.56
N LEU A 50 -2.67 -16.67 -9.51
CA LEU A 50 -1.98 -16.43 -8.24
C LEU A 50 -1.57 -17.75 -7.57
N HIS A 51 -2.39 -18.78 -7.59
CA HIS A 51 -2.01 -20.08 -7.04
C HIS A 51 -0.85 -20.75 -7.79
N LYS A 52 -0.79 -20.57 -9.11
CA LYS A 52 0.27 -21.14 -9.96
C LYS A 52 1.60 -20.41 -9.81
N HIS A 53 1.59 -19.07 -9.80
CA HIS A 53 2.81 -18.25 -9.86
C HIS A 53 3.19 -17.59 -8.54
N CYS A 54 2.27 -17.52 -7.58
CA CYS A 54 2.47 -16.94 -6.25
C CYS A 54 2.02 -17.92 -5.15
N PRO A 55 2.65 -19.11 -5.00
CA PRO A 55 2.18 -20.15 -4.08
C PRO A 55 2.03 -19.68 -2.61
N VAL A 56 2.71 -18.61 -2.21
CA VAL A 56 2.57 -17.99 -0.89
C VAL A 56 1.14 -17.52 -0.57
N VAL A 57 0.29 -17.28 -1.58
CA VAL A 57 -1.15 -16.98 -1.37
C VAL A 57 -1.91 -18.15 -0.74
N ALA A 58 -1.43 -19.39 -0.94
CA ALA A 58 -2.03 -20.59 -0.35
C ALA A 58 -1.48 -20.89 1.07
N GLU A 59 -0.34 -20.30 1.44
CA GLU A 59 0.35 -20.63 2.68
C GLU A 59 -0.37 -20.17 3.94
N ARG A 60 -0.02 -20.80 5.08
CA ARG A 60 -0.45 -20.35 6.40
C ARG A 60 0.47 -19.31 7.01
N PHE A 61 0.09 -18.03 6.90
CA PHE A 61 0.63 -17.01 7.79
C PHE A 61 0.25 -17.33 9.24
N SER A 62 1.28 -17.52 10.06
CA SER A 62 1.21 -17.64 11.51
C SER A 62 2.13 -16.58 12.09
N PRO A 63 1.60 -15.66 12.92
CA PRO A 63 2.42 -14.60 13.48
C PRO A 63 3.49 -15.17 14.42
N THR A 64 4.56 -14.41 14.63
CA THR A 64 5.56 -14.72 15.65
C THR A 64 4.89 -14.95 17.01
N PRO A 65 5.10 -16.11 17.69
CA PRO A 65 4.29 -16.51 18.85
C PRO A 65 4.27 -15.52 20.02
N TRP A 66 5.40 -14.84 20.28
CA TRP A 66 5.52 -13.81 21.33
C TRP A 66 5.05 -12.43 20.88
N CYS A 67 4.68 -12.26 19.60
CA CYS A 67 4.15 -11.04 19.01
C CYS A 67 2.73 -11.27 18.49
N TRP A 68 1.86 -11.80 19.36
CA TRP A 68 0.48 -12.13 19.00
C TRP A 68 -0.41 -10.87 19.11
N GLY A 69 -1.06 -10.51 18.00
CA GLY A 69 -2.00 -9.39 17.91
C GLY A 69 -1.48 -8.21 17.07
N GLY A 70 -2.35 -7.68 16.20
CA GLY A 70 -1.99 -6.69 15.19
C GLY A 70 -1.45 -5.37 15.73
N ARG A 71 -1.96 -4.89 16.87
CA ARG A 71 -1.45 -3.67 17.55
C ARG A 71 0.01 -3.83 17.97
N PHE A 72 0.32 -4.94 18.64
CA PHE A 72 1.67 -5.21 19.14
C PHE A 72 2.64 -5.47 18.00
N GLN A 73 2.21 -6.22 16.98
CA GLN A 73 2.97 -6.39 15.73
C GLN A 73 3.34 -5.07 15.06
N THR A 74 2.39 -4.14 14.99
CA THR A 74 2.62 -2.82 14.38
C THR A 74 3.65 -2.00 15.15
N LEU A 75 3.57 -1.99 16.48
CA LEU A 75 4.53 -1.28 17.34
C LEU A 75 5.92 -1.93 17.32
N VAL A 76 5.98 -3.25 17.42
CA VAL A 76 7.24 -4.01 17.52
C VAL A 76 8.04 -3.98 16.22
N CYS A 77 7.38 -4.01 15.06
CA CYS A 77 8.04 -3.92 13.76
C CYS A 77 8.86 -2.62 13.61
N ALA A 78 8.36 -1.50 14.16
CA ALA A 78 9.05 -0.21 14.12
C ALA A 78 10.41 -0.21 14.85
N VAL A 79 10.60 -1.13 15.81
CA VAL A 79 11.80 -1.24 16.64
C VAL A 79 12.70 -2.39 16.21
N LEU A 80 12.14 -3.53 15.79
CA LEU A 80 12.91 -4.76 15.56
C LEU A 80 13.44 -4.94 14.14
N LYS A 81 12.79 -4.40 13.11
CA LYS A 81 13.29 -4.59 11.74
C LYS A 81 14.53 -3.74 11.51
N SER A 82 15.55 -4.40 10.99
CA SER A 82 16.79 -3.74 10.57
C SER A 82 16.50 -2.73 9.45
N ARG A 83 17.35 -1.72 9.32
CA ARG A 83 17.30 -0.78 8.20
C ARG A 83 18.47 -1.11 7.28
N PRO A 84 18.26 -1.89 6.20
CA PRO A 84 19.35 -2.20 5.30
C PRO A 84 19.86 -0.90 4.66
N PRO A 85 21.19 -0.75 4.50
CA PRO A 85 21.75 0.43 3.84
C PRO A 85 21.33 0.40 2.37
N VAL A 86 20.64 1.45 1.92
CA VAL A 86 20.24 1.65 0.53
C VAL A 86 20.79 3.01 0.09
N ALA A 87 21.52 3.01 -1.03
CA ALA A 87 21.96 4.24 -1.68
C ALA A 87 20.85 4.73 -2.63
N TYR A 88 20.50 6.01 -2.50
CA TYR A 88 19.49 6.65 -3.32
C TYR A 88 20.12 7.70 -4.23
N ARG A 89 19.58 7.83 -5.44
CA ARG A 89 19.78 9.00 -6.30
C ARG A 89 18.50 9.83 -6.27
N ASN A 90 18.59 11.04 -5.74
CA ASN A 90 17.45 11.96 -5.67
C ASN A 90 17.30 12.74 -6.98
N GLU A 91 16.08 12.88 -7.45
CA GLU A 91 15.70 13.71 -8.60
C GLU A 91 14.50 14.56 -8.21
N LEU A 92 14.55 15.87 -8.48
CA LEU A 92 13.53 16.80 -8.06
C LEU A 92 12.84 17.41 -9.29
N ILE A 93 11.57 17.09 -9.46
CA ILE A 93 10.72 17.61 -10.53
C ILE A 93 9.97 18.83 -9.98
N ARG A 94 10.15 19.99 -10.63
CA ARG A 94 9.32 21.17 -10.35
C ARG A 94 8.02 21.06 -11.12
N THR A 95 6.91 21.32 -10.45
CA THR A 95 5.58 21.36 -11.07
C THR A 95 5.24 22.78 -11.49
N ASP A 96 4.34 22.90 -12.49
CA ASP A 96 3.97 24.19 -13.09
C ASP A 96 3.26 25.13 -12.10
N ASP A 97 2.70 24.59 -11.02
CA ASP A 97 2.09 25.32 -9.89
C ASP A 97 3.13 25.79 -8.84
N GLY A 98 4.43 25.60 -9.10
CA GLY A 98 5.51 25.96 -8.18
C GLY A 98 5.79 24.93 -7.09
N GLY A 99 5.10 23.78 -7.10
CA GLY A 99 5.40 22.63 -6.24
C GLY A 99 6.70 21.90 -6.63
N GLN A 100 7.11 20.97 -5.76
CA GLN A 100 8.30 20.13 -5.97
C GLN A 100 7.96 18.68 -5.65
N ILE A 101 8.20 17.79 -6.61
CA ILE A 101 8.09 16.35 -6.48
C ILE A 101 9.50 15.78 -6.36
N SER A 102 9.80 15.11 -5.25
CA SER A 102 11.06 14.41 -5.06
C SER A 102 10.90 12.93 -5.44
N LEU A 103 11.80 12.44 -6.27
CA LEU A 103 11.93 11.07 -6.73
C LEU A 103 13.21 10.47 -6.17
N ASP A 104 13.09 9.42 -5.35
CA ASP A 104 14.27 8.69 -4.88
C ASP A 104 14.45 7.41 -5.71
N TRP A 105 15.48 7.38 -6.53
CA TRP A 105 15.84 6.24 -7.37
C TRP A 105 16.79 5.29 -6.66
N VAL A 106 16.57 4.00 -6.86
CA VAL A 106 17.55 2.96 -6.51
C VAL A 106 18.03 2.34 -7.80
N ASP A 107 19.22 2.74 -8.22
CA ASP A 107 19.82 2.33 -9.48
C ASP A 107 20.49 0.97 -9.31
N ASN A 108 20.04 -0.03 -10.07
CA ASN A 108 20.61 -1.37 -10.05
C ASN A 108 21.47 -1.66 -11.30
N GLN A 109 22.44 -0.79 -11.58
CA GLN A 109 23.20 -0.81 -12.83
C GLN A 109 23.99 -2.11 -13.04
N ALA A 110 24.38 -2.80 -11.97
CA ALA A 110 25.14 -4.05 -12.01
C ALA A 110 24.26 -5.32 -12.13
N SER A 111 22.96 -5.18 -12.41
CA SER A 111 22.04 -6.31 -12.55
C SER A 111 22.44 -7.23 -13.71
N ALA A 112 22.93 -8.44 -13.39
CA ALA A 112 23.26 -9.47 -14.37
C ALA A 112 22.04 -9.98 -15.14
N ALA A 113 20.86 -9.96 -14.51
CA ALA A 113 19.60 -10.37 -15.13
C ALA A 113 19.04 -9.32 -16.12
N TYR A 114 19.29 -8.03 -15.86
CA TYR A 114 18.84 -6.92 -16.70
C TYR A 114 19.98 -5.92 -16.97
N PRO A 115 20.91 -6.26 -17.89
CA PRO A 115 22.09 -5.46 -18.16
C PRO A 115 21.77 -4.14 -18.86
N LYS A 116 20.68 -4.07 -19.62
CA LYS A 116 20.21 -2.82 -20.26
C LYS A 116 19.18 -2.12 -19.37
N SER A 117 19.41 -0.84 -19.09
CA SER A 117 18.50 -0.01 -18.27
C SER A 117 17.11 0.15 -18.89
N SER A 118 17.00 0.20 -20.23
CA SER A 118 15.73 0.38 -20.95
C SER A 118 14.78 -0.82 -20.83
N THR A 119 15.32 -2.02 -20.63
CA THR A 119 14.51 -3.23 -20.47
C THR A 119 14.24 -3.56 -19.01
N ARG A 120 14.82 -2.82 -18.06
CA ARG A 120 14.77 -3.16 -16.65
C ARG A 120 13.39 -2.89 -16.05
N PRO A 121 12.79 -3.88 -15.37
CA PRO A 121 11.60 -3.68 -14.55
C PRO A 121 11.78 -2.51 -13.58
N THR A 122 10.80 -1.60 -13.54
CA THR A 122 10.78 -0.47 -12.61
C THR A 122 9.61 -0.60 -11.64
N ILE A 123 9.93 -0.49 -10.35
CA ILE A 123 8.95 -0.56 -9.26
C ILE A 123 8.81 0.81 -8.63
N LEU A 124 7.59 1.34 -8.68
CA LEU A 124 7.19 2.57 -8.05
C LEU A 124 6.67 2.31 -6.65
N ILE A 125 7.38 2.73 -5.62
CA ILE A 125 6.88 2.70 -4.25
C ILE A 125 6.31 4.05 -3.88
N LEU A 126 5.21 4.05 -3.14
CA LEU A 126 4.60 5.23 -2.57
C LEU A 126 4.39 4.98 -1.09
N PRO A 127 5.07 5.73 -0.23
CA PRO A 127 4.80 5.67 1.19
C PRO A 127 3.49 6.42 1.49
N GLY A 128 2.78 6.03 2.55
CA GLY A 128 1.60 6.74 3.03
C GLY A 128 1.93 8.10 3.61
N LEU A 129 0.88 8.76 4.13
CA LEU A 129 0.80 10.20 4.46
C LEU A 129 1.97 10.77 5.29
N THR A 130 2.68 9.96 6.07
CA THR A 130 3.84 10.37 6.89
C THR A 130 5.13 9.57 6.64
N GLY A 131 5.14 8.69 5.64
CA GLY A 131 6.29 7.86 5.30
C GLY A 131 7.30 8.58 4.39
N ASN A 132 8.51 8.03 4.30
CA ASN A 132 9.58 8.52 3.44
C ASN A 132 10.50 7.35 3.02
N SER A 133 11.50 7.61 2.16
CA SER A 133 12.43 6.59 1.66
C SER A 133 13.16 5.81 2.74
N LYS A 134 13.32 6.36 3.95
CA LYS A 134 14.13 5.75 5.02
C LYS A 134 13.34 4.79 5.93
N GLN A 135 12.06 4.54 5.64
CA GLN A 135 11.26 3.64 6.45
C GLN A 135 11.67 2.18 6.26
N SER A 136 11.65 1.39 7.34
CA SER A 136 12.12 -0.01 7.30
C SER A 136 11.34 -0.85 6.29
N TYR A 137 10.01 -0.71 6.20
CA TYR A 137 9.20 -1.45 5.22
C TYR A 137 9.55 -1.07 3.76
N VAL A 138 9.81 0.21 3.48
CA VAL A 138 10.28 0.70 2.16
C VAL A 138 11.67 0.14 1.86
N LEU A 139 12.60 0.21 2.80
CA LEU A 139 13.97 -0.29 2.66
C LEU A 139 14.01 -1.81 2.43
N HIS A 140 13.13 -2.56 3.07
CA HIS A 140 13.01 -4.01 2.88
C HIS A 140 12.42 -4.34 1.51
N ALA A 141 11.35 -3.66 1.08
CA ALA A 141 10.83 -3.80 -0.29
C ALA A 141 11.92 -3.47 -1.33
N ILE A 142 12.77 -2.46 -1.03
CA ILE A 142 13.88 -2.10 -1.88
C ILE A 142 14.94 -3.19 -1.96
N SER A 143 15.42 -3.66 -0.80
CA SER A 143 16.40 -4.73 -0.74
C SER A 143 15.96 -5.98 -1.53
N GLN A 144 14.67 -6.32 -1.45
CA GLN A 144 14.08 -7.45 -2.18
C GLN A 144 14.07 -7.26 -3.70
N ALA A 145 13.77 -6.06 -4.17
CA ALA A 145 13.74 -5.75 -5.60
C ALA A 145 15.15 -5.56 -6.18
N THR A 146 16.07 -4.93 -5.44
CA THR A 146 17.49 -4.81 -5.84
C THR A 146 18.15 -6.19 -5.93
N ARG A 147 17.90 -7.10 -4.98
CA ARG A 147 18.39 -8.48 -5.04
C ARG A 147 17.92 -9.25 -6.29
N ARG A 148 16.75 -8.88 -6.82
CA ARG A 148 16.17 -9.47 -8.04
C ARG A 148 16.53 -8.72 -9.33
N GLY A 149 17.38 -7.70 -9.26
CA GLY A 149 17.88 -7.02 -10.45
C GLY A 149 17.01 -5.85 -10.95
N TYR A 150 15.99 -5.44 -10.19
CA TYR A 150 15.02 -4.40 -10.58
C TYR A 150 15.50 -3.00 -10.21
N SER A 151 15.04 -1.99 -10.96
CA SER A 151 15.20 -0.58 -10.61
C SER A 151 13.98 -0.09 -9.84
N MET A 152 14.15 0.88 -8.96
CA MET A 152 13.04 1.39 -8.15
C MET A 152 12.98 2.89 -8.13
N LEU A 153 11.75 3.36 -8.06
CA LEU A 153 11.37 4.76 -7.96
C LEU A 153 10.49 4.91 -6.73
N LEU A 154 10.85 5.76 -5.79
CA LEU A 154 9.93 6.19 -4.75
C LEU A 154 9.28 7.50 -5.18
N LEU A 155 7.95 7.55 -5.22
CA LEU A 155 7.19 8.76 -5.51
C LEU A 155 6.30 9.11 -4.31
N ASN A 156 6.18 10.41 -4.02
CA ASN A 156 5.28 10.93 -3.00
C ASN A 156 4.09 11.63 -3.67
N TYR A 157 3.30 10.88 -4.46
CA TYR A 157 2.02 11.34 -4.98
C TYR A 157 1.31 10.20 -5.71
N LEU A 158 -0.02 10.07 -5.52
CA LEU A 158 -0.83 9.14 -6.28
C LEU A 158 -2.15 9.79 -6.70
N GLY A 159 -2.55 9.45 -7.92
CA GLY A 159 -3.95 9.47 -8.34
C GLY A 159 -4.24 10.56 -9.36
N ARG A 160 -4.07 10.21 -10.64
CA ARG A 160 -4.87 10.77 -11.77
C ARG A 160 -4.57 10.15 -13.14
N LYS A 161 -3.46 9.42 -13.33
CA LYS A 161 -3.13 8.79 -14.62
C LYS A 161 -3.52 7.30 -14.63
N ARG A 162 -4.59 6.97 -15.36
CA ARG A 162 -5.18 5.62 -15.45
C ARG A 162 -4.37 4.68 -16.35
N THR A 163 -4.17 5.05 -17.61
CA THR A 163 -3.50 4.24 -18.64
C THR A 163 -2.25 4.92 -19.22
N GLU A 164 -2.11 6.23 -19.02
CA GLU A 164 -0.92 7.00 -19.36
C GLU A 164 0.22 6.85 -18.34
N SER A 165 -0.03 6.23 -17.19
CA SER A 165 0.97 6.04 -16.14
C SER A 165 2.06 5.05 -16.55
N GLY A 166 1.75 4.21 -17.55
CA GLY A 166 2.62 3.17 -18.00
C GLY A 166 2.91 2.11 -16.95
N MET A 167 1.88 1.80 -16.17
CA MET A 167 1.91 0.77 -15.17
C MET A 167 1.43 -0.57 -15.73
N VAL A 168 1.99 -1.68 -15.25
CA VAL A 168 1.61 -3.04 -15.67
C VAL A 168 0.95 -3.84 -14.55
N ALA A 169 1.13 -3.47 -13.27
CA ALA A 169 0.44 -4.07 -12.12
C ALA A 169 0.54 -3.17 -10.88
N GLY A 170 -0.25 -3.45 -9.84
CA GLY A 170 -0.19 -2.81 -8.53
C GLY A 170 -0.14 -3.84 -7.40
N PHE A 171 0.53 -3.47 -6.32
CA PHE A 171 0.60 -4.26 -5.10
C PHE A 171 0.40 -3.33 -3.90
N THR A 172 -0.51 -3.67 -2.99
CA THR A 172 -0.82 -2.79 -1.86
C THR A 172 -0.84 -3.57 -0.55
N ILE A 173 -0.35 -2.95 0.52
CA ILE A 173 -0.33 -3.58 1.85
C ILE A 173 -1.12 -2.71 2.82
N SER A 174 -2.02 -3.36 3.56
CA SER A 174 -2.78 -2.83 4.69
C SER A 174 -3.51 -1.53 4.41
N VAL A 175 -4.05 -1.44 3.19
CA VAL A 175 -4.76 -0.26 2.72
C VAL A 175 -5.96 0.03 3.63
N PRO A 176 -6.13 1.25 4.16
CA PRO A 176 -7.36 1.69 4.80
C PRO A 176 -8.42 1.91 3.72
N TRP A 177 -9.25 0.89 3.47
CA TRP A 177 -10.20 0.87 2.35
C TRP A 177 -11.31 1.91 2.46
N ASP A 178 -11.71 2.24 3.70
CA ASP A 178 -12.70 3.25 4.02
C ASP A 178 -12.07 4.19 5.06
N ALA A 179 -11.74 5.42 4.65
CA ALA A 179 -11.08 6.39 5.50
C ALA A 179 -11.91 6.76 6.74
N GLN A 180 -13.24 6.76 6.63
CA GLN A 180 -14.12 7.08 7.74
C GLN A 180 -14.12 5.95 8.77
N LYS A 181 -14.33 4.70 8.35
CA LYS A 181 -14.27 3.55 9.28
C LYS A 181 -12.88 3.38 9.90
N SER A 182 -11.84 3.67 9.14
CA SER A 182 -10.45 3.66 9.62
C SER A 182 -10.24 4.73 10.71
N SER A 183 -10.77 5.93 10.49
CA SER A 183 -10.80 7.01 11.49
C SER A 183 -11.58 6.61 12.74
N ASP A 184 -12.77 6.00 12.60
CA ASP A 184 -13.59 5.51 13.71
C ASP A 184 -12.84 4.47 14.56
N SER A 185 -12.22 3.46 13.93
CA SER A 185 -11.46 2.45 14.66
C SER A 185 -10.24 3.05 15.36
N MET A 186 -9.60 4.05 14.75
CA MET A 186 -8.47 4.78 15.33
C MET A 186 -8.85 5.64 16.54
N GLU A 187 -10.14 5.97 16.71
CA GLU A 187 -10.65 6.72 17.87
C GLU A 187 -11.15 5.81 19.00
N GLU A 188 -11.15 4.48 18.82
CA GLU A 188 -11.36 3.54 19.93
C GLU A 188 -10.33 3.77 21.05
N PRO A 189 -10.68 3.68 22.34
CA PRO A 189 -9.82 4.12 23.45
C PRO A 189 -8.38 3.59 23.42
N LEU A 190 -8.20 2.30 23.08
CA LEU A 190 -6.89 1.67 23.00
C LEU A 190 -6.11 2.11 21.76
N ASN A 191 -6.77 2.19 20.59
CA ASN A 191 -6.12 2.65 19.35
C ASN A 191 -5.78 4.14 19.43
N TRP A 192 -6.64 4.92 20.08
CA TRP A 192 -6.42 6.34 20.33
C TRP A 192 -5.16 6.55 21.16
N LEU A 193 -5.04 5.82 22.28
CA LEU A 193 -3.90 5.90 23.18
C LEU A 193 -2.61 5.43 22.53
N LEU A 194 -2.64 4.31 21.79
CA LEU A 194 -1.44 3.69 21.23
C LEU A 194 -0.96 4.36 19.93
N PHE A 195 -1.88 4.90 19.12
CA PHE A 195 -1.56 5.36 17.77
C PHE A 195 -2.05 6.78 17.52
N ASN A 196 -3.37 7.03 17.58
CA ASN A 196 -3.98 8.28 17.12
C ASN A 196 -3.36 9.52 17.77
N LYS A 197 -3.21 9.50 19.10
CA LYS A 197 -2.63 10.61 19.87
C LYS A 197 -1.21 10.95 19.44
N TYR A 198 -0.37 9.93 19.23
CA TYR A 198 1.02 10.12 18.82
C TYR A 198 1.14 10.61 17.38
N LEU A 199 0.29 10.10 16.50
CA LEU A 199 0.23 10.50 15.10
C LEU A 199 -0.26 11.93 14.94
N THR A 200 -1.34 12.29 15.61
CA THR A 200 -1.86 13.67 15.65
C THR A 200 -0.81 14.63 16.18
N SER A 201 -0.13 14.27 17.27
CA SER A 201 0.99 15.07 17.80
C SER A 201 2.15 15.19 16.79
N GLY A 202 2.39 14.16 15.97
CA GLY A 202 3.34 14.20 14.86
C GLY A 202 2.93 15.17 13.75
N LEU A 203 1.68 15.12 13.32
CA LEU A 203 1.10 16.00 12.32
C LEU A 203 1.12 17.46 12.77
N CYS A 204 0.70 17.75 14.01
CA CYS A 204 0.79 19.09 14.59
C CYS A 204 2.24 19.60 14.63
N ARG A 205 3.22 18.76 15.03
CA ARG A 205 4.64 19.14 14.97
C ARG A 205 5.13 19.43 13.55
N ALA A 206 4.65 18.70 12.56
CA ALA A 206 4.98 18.93 11.15
C ALA A 206 4.44 20.29 10.66
N VAL A 207 3.20 20.63 11.05
CA VAL A 207 2.60 21.95 10.79
C VAL A 207 3.40 23.05 11.48
N THR A 208 3.76 22.89 12.77
CA THR A 208 4.58 23.86 13.51
C THR A 208 5.92 24.11 12.83
N ARG A 209 6.58 23.06 12.31
CA ARG A 209 7.87 23.20 11.60
C ARG A 209 7.75 24.06 10.33
N HIS A 210 6.60 24.03 9.67
CA HIS A 210 6.35 24.76 8.41
C HIS A 210 5.42 25.96 8.59
N ARG A 211 5.23 26.42 9.83
CA ARG A 211 4.29 27.47 10.23
C ARG A 211 4.35 28.71 9.35
N LYS A 212 5.56 29.22 9.06
CA LYS A 212 5.78 30.43 8.23
C LYS A 212 5.13 30.37 6.83
N ILE A 213 5.00 29.17 6.28
CA ILE A 213 4.40 28.95 4.96
C ILE A 213 2.90 28.70 5.11
N LEU A 214 2.52 27.88 6.09
CA LEU A 214 1.14 27.42 6.28
C LEU A 214 0.22 28.48 6.89
N GLU A 215 0.72 29.42 7.69
CA GLU A 215 -0.06 30.55 8.24
C GLU A 215 -0.69 31.43 7.17
N LYS A 216 -0.17 31.39 5.93
CA LYS A 216 -0.74 32.11 4.79
C LYS A 216 -2.01 31.47 4.23
N VAL A 217 -2.25 30.20 4.58
CA VAL A 217 -3.31 29.36 3.99
C VAL A 217 -4.31 28.91 5.04
N VAL A 218 -3.86 28.64 6.27
CA VAL A 218 -4.69 28.13 7.37
C VAL A 218 -4.34 28.79 8.69
N ASP A 219 -5.31 28.85 9.61
CA ASP A 219 -5.08 29.22 11.01
C ASP A 219 -4.30 28.10 11.72
N VAL A 220 -2.99 28.27 11.83
CA VAL A 220 -2.10 27.28 12.45
C VAL A 220 -2.45 27.05 13.93
N ASP A 221 -2.80 28.09 14.69
CA ASP A 221 -3.09 27.93 16.11
C ASP A 221 -4.40 27.15 16.34
N TYR A 222 -5.36 27.27 15.43
CA TYR A 222 -6.56 26.43 15.41
C TYR A 222 -6.22 24.96 15.09
N VAL A 223 -5.36 24.72 14.08
CA VAL A 223 -4.89 23.37 13.70
C VAL A 223 -4.18 22.68 14.85
N LEU A 224 -3.28 23.38 15.55
CA LEU A 224 -2.47 22.80 16.62
C LEU A 224 -3.27 22.33 17.85
N LYS A 225 -4.55 22.72 17.96
CA LYS A 225 -5.46 22.22 19.00
C LYS A 225 -5.96 20.80 18.74
N ALA A 226 -5.70 20.22 17.57
CA ALA A 226 -6.20 18.88 17.22
C ALA A 226 -5.65 17.80 18.15
N GLN A 227 -6.54 16.93 18.66
CA GLN A 227 -6.22 15.80 19.53
C GLN A 227 -6.46 14.43 18.86
N THR A 228 -7.15 14.41 17.73
CA THR A 228 -7.29 13.23 16.88
C THR A 228 -6.92 13.53 15.42
N ILE A 229 -6.65 12.48 14.64
CA ILE A 229 -6.38 12.58 13.20
C ILE A 229 -7.59 13.21 12.50
N ARG A 230 -8.82 12.86 12.91
CA ARG A 230 -10.05 13.47 12.37
C ARG A 230 -10.12 14.97 12.63
N GLU A 231 -9.82 15.40 13.86
CA GLU A 231 -9.77 16.82 14.17
C GLU A 231 -8.67 17.52 13.37
N PHE A 232 -7.52 16.88 13.20
CA PHE A 232 -6.45 17.43 12.36
C PHE A 232 -6.92 17.57 10.91
N ASP A 233 -7.53 16.54 10.34
CA ASP A 233 -8.05 16.57 8.98
C ASP A 233 -9.14 17.64 8.81
N GLU A 234 -10.04 17.79 9.77
CA GLU A 234 -11.10 18.79 9.76
C GLU A 234 -10.57 20.24 9.90
N ARG A 235 -9.48 20.43 10.64
CA ARG A 235 -8.92 21.77 10.90
C ARG A 235 -7.83 22.17 9.92
N PHE A 236 -7.18 21.20 9.26
CA PHE A 236 -6.07 21.43 8.36
C PHE A 236 -6.38 20.94 6.94
N THR A 237 -6.60 19.63 6.78
CA THR A 237 -6.68 18.98 5.46
C THR A 237 -7.86 19.49 4.65
N THR A 238 -9.05 19.59 5.26
CA THR A 238 -10.26 20.10 4.59
C THR A 238 -10.08 21.55 4.13
N LEU A 239 -9.51 22.41 4.97
CA LEU A 239 -9.27 23.82 4.66
C LEU A 239 -8.24 23.97 3.55
N LEU A 240 -7.13 23.23 3.65
CA LEU A 240 -6.05 23.28 2.68
C LEU A 240 -6.49 22.84 1.27
N PHE A 241 -7.34 21.82 1.18
CA PHE A 241 -7.81 21.26 -0.09
C PHE A 241 -9.22 21.73 -0.49
N GLY A 242 -9.85 22.62 0.27
CA GLY A 242 -11.16 23.19 -0.04
C GLY A 242 -12.34 22.21 0.07
N TYR A 243 -12.25 21.18 0.91
CA TYR A 243 -13.38 20.29 1.19
C TYR A 243 -14.39 20.96 2.12
N LYS A 244 -15.69 20.72 1.87
CA LYS A 244 -16.78 21.28 2.71
C LYS A 244 -16.84 20.65 4.10
N SER A 245 -16.41 19.40 4.24
CA SER A 245 -16.41 18.67 5.50
C SER A 245 -15.34 17.57 5.50
N CYS A 246 -14.99 17.10 6.70
CA CYS A 246 -14.08 15.96 6.87
C CYS A 246 -14.68 14.67 6.27
N THR A 247 -16.02 14.51 6.34
CA THR A 247 -16.72 13.40 5.68
C THR A 247 -16.60 13.46 4.16
N ASP A 248 -16.64 14.64 3.55
CA ASP A 248 -16.44 14.79 2.11
C ASP A 248 -15.02 14.42 1.71
N TYR A 249 -14.04 14.87 2.49
CA TYR A 249 -12.64 14.48 2.33
C TYR A 249 -12.47 12.97 2.44
N TYR A 250 -12.99 12.34 3.50
CA TYR A 250 -12.88 10.88 3.68
C TYR A 250 -13.60 10.11 2.58
N ARG A 251 -14.76 10.57 2.13
CA ARG A 251 -15.47 9.95 1.00
C ARG A 251 -14.61 9.96 -0.26
N ASP A 252 -13.92 11.07 -0.55
CA ASP A 252 -13.02 11.18 -1.69
C ASP A 252 -11.72 10.40 -1.47
N ALA A 253 -11.15 10.39 -0.26
CA ALA A 253 -9.91 9.71 0.07
C ALA A 253 -10.04 8.18 -0.03
N SER A 254 -11.20 7.60 0.36
CA SER A 254 -11.40 6.15 0.42
C SER A 254 -11.08 5.43 -0.92
N PRO A 255 -10.15 4.45 -0.90
CA PRO A 255 -9.75 3.71 -2.10
C PRO A 255 -10.81 2.76 -2.65
N ASP A 256 -11.73 2.27 -1.81
CA ASP A 256 -12.78 1.32 -2.20
C ASP A 256 -13.58 1.77 -3.45
N LYS A 257 -13.92 3.06 -3.51
CA LYS A 257 -14.68 3.67 -4.62
C LYS A 257 -13.85 3.89 -5.88
N LYS A 258 -12.52 3.85 -5.77
CA LYS A 258 -11.59 4.06 -6.88
C LYS A 258 -11.17 2.75 -7.55
N LEU A 259 -11.33 1.61 -6.87
CA LEU A 259 -10.98 0.29 -7.40
C LEU A 259 -11.60 -0.01 -8.79
N PRO A 260 -12.87 0.33 -9.08
CA PRO A 260 -13.44 0.08 -10.41
C PRO A 260 -12.77 0.85 -11.56
N ASN A 261 -12.04 1.92 -11.24
CA ASN A 261 -11.34 2.72 -12.24
C ASN A 261 -9.95 2.15 -12.57
N THR A 262 -9.51 1.10 -11.88
CA THR A 262 -8.19 0.49 -12.10
C THR A 262 -8.20 -0.36 -13.37
N ALA A 263 -7.14 -0.25 -14.18
CA ALA A 263 -7.02 -0.92 -15.47
C ALA A 263 -5.92 -2.00 -15.51
N VAL A 264 -5.14 -2.12 -14.42
CA VAL A 264 -4.01 -3.04 -14.30
C VAL A 264 -4.34 -4.12 -13.26
N PRO A 265 -3.67 -5.28 -13.27
CA PRO A 265 -3.77 -6.27 -12.21
C PRO A 265 -3.32 -5.66 -10.87
N ILE A 266 -4.11 -5.81 -9.81
CA ILE A 266 -3.77 -5.33 -8.47
C ILE A 266 -3.90 -6.45 -7.45
N LEU A 267 -2.84 -6.69 -6.68
CA LEU A 267 -2.85 -7.61 -5.53
C LEU A 267 -2.74 -6.83 -4.22
N CYS A 268 -3.75 -6.97 -3.38
CA CYS A 268 -3.85 -6.30 -2.09
C CYS A 268 -3.68 -7.30 -0.95
N LEU A 269 -2.91 -6.97 0.08
CA LEU A 269 -2.76 -7.75 1.30
C LEU A 269 -3.29 -6.95 2.50
N ASN A 270 -4.25 -7.50 3.25
CA ASN A 270 -4.74 -6.89 4.50
C ASN A 270 -4.83 -7.93 5.63
N ALA A 271 -4.65 -7.47 6.87
CA ALA A 271 -4.84 -8.28 8.06
C ALA A 271 -6.15 -7.90 8.78
N ALA A 272 -6.92 -8.88 9.23
CA ALA A 272 -8.17 -8.66 9.94
C ALA A 272 -8.00 -8.03 11.33
N ASP A 273 -6.80 -8.13 11.93
CA ASP A 273 -6.44 -7.54 13.22
C ASP A 273 -5.72 -6.18 13.12
N ASP A 274 -5.74 -5.56 11.94
CA ASP A 274 -5.16 -4.24 11.70
C ASP A 274 -6.02 -3.12 12.33
N PRO A 275 -5.48 -2.32 13.27
CA PRO A 275 -6.21 -1.20 13.89
C PRO A 275 -6.46 -0.01 12.94
N PHE A 276 -5.78 0.04 11.78
CA PHE A 276 -5.92 1.12 10.81
C PHE A 276 -6.80 0.75 9.62
N SER A 277 -7.01 -0.54 9.38
CA SER A 277 -7.85 -1.05 8.30
C SER A 277 -8.80 -2.10 8.90
N PRO A 278 -9.88 -1.65 9.57
CA PRO A 278 -10.76 -2.56 10.30
C PRO A 278 -11.49 -3.51 9.33
N GLN A 279 -11.72 -4.74 9.77
CA GLN A 279 -12.29 -5.80 8.93
C GLN A 279 -13.63 -5.43 8.26
N ASN A 280 -14.45 -4.61 8.93
CA ASN A 280 -15.75 -4.13 8.42
C ASN A 280 -15.63 -3.08 7.29
N ALA A 281 -14.41 -2.62 6.99
CA ALA A 281 -14.11 -1.69 5.89
C ALA A 281 -13.70 -2.40 4.59
N PHE A 282 -13.47 -3.71 4.61
CA PHE A 282 -12.95 -4.42 3.44
C PHE A 282 -13.97 -4.43 2.27
N PRO A 283 -13.56 -4.05 1.04
CA PRO A 283 -14.45 -3.90 -0.10
C PRO A 283 -14.72 -5.25 -0.80
N LEU A 284 -15.13 -6.27 -0.04
CA LEU A 284 -15.24 -7.65 -0.51
C LEU A 284 -16.16 -7.79 -1.73
N THR A 285 -17.30 -7.09 -1.72
CA THR A 285 -18.28 -7.14 -2.81
C THR A 285 -17.73 -6.49 -4.09
N ILE A 286 -17.06 -5.34 -3.96
CA ILE A 286 -16.48 -4.62 -5.10
C ILE A 286 -15.36 -5.46 -5.71
N VAL A 287 -14.42 -5.94 -4.89
CA VAL A 287 -13.28 -6.76 -5.36
C VAL A 287 -13.74 -8.01 -6.09
N ARG A 288 -14.81 -8.68 -5.63
CA ARG A 288 -15.38 -9.85 -6.33
C ARG A 288 -15.89 -9.54 -7.73
N SER A 289 -16.35 -8.32 -7.96
CA SER A 289 -16.87 -7.90 -9.26
C SER A 289 -15.77 -7.50 -10.25
N LEU A 290 -14.53 -7.32 -9.78
CA LEU A 290 -13.41 -6.85 -10.60
C LEU A 290 -12.53 -8.01 -11.06
N PRO A 291 -12.29 -8.18 -12.38
CA PRO A 291 -11.48 -9.28 -12.90
C PRO A 291 -10.00 -9.13 -12.59
N ASN A 292 -9.55 -7.89 -12.39
CA ASN A 292 -8.16 -7.48 -12.27
C ASN A 292 -7.72 -7.12 -10.84
N VAL A 293 -8.57 -7.35 -9.82
CA VAL A 293 -8.22 -7.02 -8.42
C VAL A 293 -8.32 -8.27 -7.56
N ALA A 294 -7.30 -8.50 -6.73
CA ALA A 294 -7.27 -9.56 -5.74
C ALA A 294 -7.01 -8.99 -4.35
N LEU A 295 -7.81 -9.40 -3.36
CA LEU A 295 -7.63 -9.07 -1.96
C LEU A 295 -7.35 -10.32 -1.15
N LEU A 296 -6.11 -10.42 -0.66
CA LEU A 296 -5.64 -11.48 0.22
C LEU A 296 -5.79 -11.05 1.68
N LEU A 297 -6.59 -11.81 2.43
CA LEU A 297 -6.89 -11.54 3.83
C LEU A 297 -6.21 -12.55 4.76
N THR A 298 -5.43 -12.04 5.71
CA THR A 298 -4.88 -12.82 6.82
C THR A 298 -5.65 -12.54 8.11
N ALA A 299 -5.71 -13.52 9.02
CA ALA A 299 -6.32 -13.31 10.34
C ALA A 299 -5.47 -12.39 11.24
N HIS A 300 -4.14 -12.44 11.04
CA HIS A 300 -3.16 -11.67 11.78
C HIS A 300 -2.15 -11.03 10.85
N GLY A 301 -1.52 -9.94 11.28
CA GLY A 301 -0.43 -9.28 10.58
C GLY A 301 -0.18 -7.85 11.03
N GLY A 302 -1.16 -7.25 11.71
CA GLY A 302 -1.15 -5.82 12.02
C GLY A 302 -1.10 -4.97 10.75
N HIS A 303 -0.71 -3.72 10.90
CA HIS A 303 -0.69 -2.77 9.78
C HIS A 303 0.53 -2.97 8.86
N ILE A 304 1.72 -3.25 9.39
CA ILE A 304 2.94 -3.30 8.55
C ILE A 304 3.92 -4.42 8.91
N ALA A 305 3.51 -5.35 9.78
CA ALA A 305 4.46 -6.25 10.40
C ALA A 305 4.59 -7.56 9.61
N PHE A 306 3.46 -8.28 9.44
CA PHE A 306 3.41 -9.63 8.86
C PHE A 306 4.61 -10.50 9.29
N LEU A 307 5.01 -10.37 10.57
CA LEU A 307 6.22 -10.99 11.12
C LEU A 307 5.98 -12.48 11.32
N GLN A 308 6.88 -13.29 10.80
CA GLN A 308 6.78 -14.74 10.82
C GLN A 308 8.01 -15.37 11.49
N GLY A 309 7.79 -16.52 12.15
CA GLY A 309 8.84 -17.30 12.79
C GLY A 309 9.17 -16.84 14.21
N LEU A 310 9.94 -17.65 14.93
CA LEU A 310 10.33 -17.38 16.33
C LEU A 310 11.28 -16.18 16.43
N PHE A 311 12.11 -15.97 15.41
CA PHE A 311 13.01 -14.82 15.27
C PHE A 311 12.79 -14.20 13.88
N PRO A 312 12.04 -13.09 13.76
CA PRO A 312 11.66 -12.51 12.46
C PRO A 312 12.83 -11.71 11.84
N ARG A 313 13.96 -12.40 11.58
CA ARG A 313 15.16 -11.87 10.92
C ARG A 313 15.24 -12.23 9.43
N GLY A 314 14.41 -13.18 8.99
CA GLY A 314 14.29 -13.59 7.57
C GLY A 314 13.24 -12.79 6.82
N GLU A 315 12.94 -13.22 5.60
CA GLU A 315 11.91 -12.59 4.76
C GLU A 315 10.52 -12.74 5.39
N SER A 316 9.83 -11.62 5.59
CA SER A 316 8.46 -11.65 6.10
C SER A 316 7.47 -12.20 5.06
N TYR A 317 6.28 -12.60 5.50
CA TYR A 317 5.24 -13.11 4.59
C TYR A 317 4.93 -12.11 3.47
N MET A 318 4.81 -10.84 3.83
CA MET A 318 4.64 -9.72 2.91
C MET A 318 5.78 -9.63 1.88
N GLU A 319 7.04 -9.80 2.29
CA GLU A 319 8.19 -9.72 1.39
C GLU A 319 8.22 -10.88 0.38
N ARG A 320 7.85 -12.08 0.81
CA ARG A 320 7.73 -13.25 -0.08
C ARG A 320 6.59 -13.09 -1.06
N LEU A 321 5.42 -12.63 -0.60
CA LEU A 321 4.26 -12.32 -1.44
C LEU A 321 4.60 -11.27 -2.49
N PHE A 322 5.19 -10.16 -2.06
CA PHE A 322 5.65 -9.11 -2.96
C PHE A 322 6.63 -9.64 -4.01
N GLY A 323 7.66 -10.38 -3.56
CA GLY A 323 8.67 -10.94 -4.46
C GLY A 323 8.10 -11.87 -5.52
N GLN A 324 7.21 -12.80 -5.12
CA GLN A 324 6.56 -13.74 -6.05
C GLN A 324 5.62 -13.01 -7.01
N PHE A 325 4.83 -12.04 -6.53
CA PHE A 325 3.91 -11.30 -7.39
C PHE A 325 4.64 -10.46 -8.43
N VAL A 326 5.67 -9.72 -8.03
CA VAL A 326 6.50 -8.94 -8.96
C VAL A 326 7.15 -9.85 -10.00
N GLN A 327 7.70 -10.98 -9.58
CA GLN A 327 8.29 -11.96 -10.50
C GLN A 327 7.25 -12.47 -11.50
N ALA A 328 6.07 -12.87 -11.02
CA ALA A 328 4.99 -13.36 -11.86
C ALA A 328 4.51 -12.33 -12.91
N VAL A 329 4.42 -11.05 -12.52
CA VAL A 329 4.04 -9.94 -13.43
C VAL A 329 5.03 -9.79 -14.57
N PHE A 330 6.34 -9.89 -14.31
CA PHE A 330 7.37 -9.67 -15.33
C PHE A 330 7.72 -10.91 -16.15
N GLU A 331 7.65 -12.11 -15.56
CA GLU A 331 7.94 -13.37 -16.25
C GLU A 331 6.74 -13.93 -17.01
N HIS A 332 5.51 -13.62 -16.57
CA HIS A 332 4.28 -14.13 -17.17
C HIS A 332 3.25 -13.03 -17.49
N PRO A 333 3.61 -11.99 -18.26
CA PRO A 333 2.73 -10.86 -18.55
C PRO A 333 1.47 -11.26 -19.32
N SER A 334 1.57 -12.24 -20.23
CA SER A 334 0.42 -12.73 -21.01
C SER A 334 -0.58 -13.49 -20.15
N ASP A 335 -0.09 -14.34 -19.26
CA ASP A 335 -0.92 -15.13 -18.36
C ASP A 335 -1.68 -14.23 -17.38
N ILE A 336 -1.04 -13.20 -16.80
CA ILE A 336 -1.70 -12.28 -15.86
C ILE A 336 -2.71 -11.38 -16.58
N ASN A 337 -2.40 -10.87 -17.77
CA ASN A 337 -3.32 -10.05 -18.55
C ASN A 337 -4.58 -10.85 -18.91
N LYS A 338 -4.39 -12.07 -19.42
CA LYS A 338 -5.50 -12.99 -19.71
C LYS A 338 -6.33 -13.29 -18.46
N ALA A 339 -5.67 -13.58 -17.33
CA ALA A 339 -6.36 -13.87 -16.07
C ALA A 339 -7.16 -12.68 -15.54
N CYS A 340 -6.71 -11.46 -15.82
CA CYS A 340 -7.35 -10.21 -15.41
C CYS A 340 -8.33 -9.66 -16.47
N GLY A 341 -8.57 -10.36 -17.58
CA GLY A 341 -9.44 -9.89 -18.66
C GLY A 341 -8.93 -8.62 -19.35
N ILE A 342 -7.61 -8.47 -19.41
CA ILE A 342 -6.90 -7.38 -20.09
C ILE A 342 -6.47 -7.92 -21.46
N GLU A 343 -7.03 -7.39 -22.54
CA GLU A 343 -6.69 -7.80 -23.90
C GLU A 343 -5.21 -7.52 -24.21
N GLU A 344 -4.48 -8.53 -24.68
CA GLU A 344 -3.16 -8.37 -25.29
C GLU A 344 -3.34 -7.88 -26.73
N GLU A 345 -3.31 -6.57 -26.95
CA GLU A 345 -3.18 -6.08 -28.32
C GLU A 345 -1.77 -6.40 -28.84
N GLN A 346 -1.69 -6.92 -30.07
CA GLN A 346 -0.46 -7.39 -30.71
C GLN A 346 0.67 -6.34 -30.57
N ARG A 347 1.62 -6.62 -29.67
CA ARG A 347 2.88 -5.86 -29.55
C ARG A 347 3.77 -6.17 -30.76
N SER A 348 3.47 -5.60 -31.91
CA SER A 348 4.38 -5.53 -33.07
C SER A 348 5.09 -4.18 -33.11
#